data_AF-A0A7Z7HTL3-F1
#
_entry.id   AF-A0A7Z7HTL3-F1
#
_cell.length_a   1.000
_cell.length_b   1.000
_cell.length_c   1.000
_cell.angle_alpha   90.00
_cell.angle_beta   90.00
_cell.angle_gamma   90.00
#
_symmetry.space_group_name_H-M   'P 1'
#
loop_
_entity.id
_entity.type
_entity.pdbx_description
1 polymer ?
#
loop_
_entity_poly.entity_id
_entity_poly.type
_entity_poly.pdbx_seq_one_letter_code
_entity_poly.pdbx_strand_id
1 'polypeptide(L)'
;MTKSLIEQIEEAVTKDDLELLAAQLNVEINKRQGVETIRAEMLETAEKLAEQGVTHPEGEGGQGGDGGGSSAPDDEPAPKKAAYKGRMLQHTKNGRKFPWTAALAKSRYMKEV
;
A
#
# COMPACT_ATOMS: atom_id res chain seq x y z
N MET A 1 4.32 -17.43 12.77
CA MET A 1 4.15 -16.98 11.38
C MET A 1 4.96 -15.72 11.20
N THR A 2 5.86 -15.67 10.23
CA THR A 2 6.63 -14.46 9.89
C THR A 2 5.74 -13.53 9.08
N LYS A 3 5.48 -12.32 9.59
CA LYS A 3 4.67 -11.30 8.91
C LYS A 3 5.37 -10.85 7.63
N SER A 4 4.62 -10.63 6.55
CA SER A 4 5.16 -10.05 5.32
C SER A 4 5.72 -8.65 5.57
N LEU A 5 6.74 -8.24 4.80
CA LEU A 5 7.32 -6.90 4.90
C LEU A 5 6.27 -5.80 4.64
N ILE A 6 5.31 -6.06 3.75
CA ILE A 6 4.20 -5.15 3.45
C ILE A 6 3.29 -5.00 4.69
N GLU A 7 2.92 -6.11 5.33
CA GLU A 7 2.10 -6.10 6.56
C GLU A 7 2.80 -5.36 7.70
N GLN A 8 4.13 -5.55 7.83
CA GLN A 8 4.92 -4.85 8.85
C GLN A 8 4.89 -3.32 8.63
N ILE A 9 4.95 -2.86 7.37
CA ILE A 9 4.84 -1.43 7.02
C ILE A 9 3.42 -0.90 7.31
N GLU A 10 2.39 -1.70 7.05
CA GLU A 10 0.99 -1.33 7.36
C GLU A 10 0.71 -1.21 8.86
N GLU A 11 1.33 -2.07 9.67
CA GLU A 11 1.18 -2.05 11.13
C GLU A 11 2.04 -0.97 11.80
N ALA A 12 3.17 -0.58 11.21
CA ALA A 12 4.13 0.35 11.81
C ALA A 12 3.54 1.75 12.05
N VAL A 13 3.23 2.09 13.30
CA VAL A 13 2.55 3.34 13.70
C VAL A 13 3.53 4.48 13.96
N THR A 14 4.81 4.17 14.19
CA THR A 14 5.83 5.17 14.53
C THR A 14 6.78 5.43 13.37
N LYS A 15 7.44 6.60 13.41
CA LYS A 15 8.49 6.94 12.43
C LYS A 15 9.69 6.01 12.58
N ASP A 16 10.07 5.67 13.80
CA ASP A 16 11.18 4.78 14.10
C ASP A 16 10.96 3.37 13.53
N ASP A 17 9.73 2.83 13.63
CA ASP A 17 9.39 1.53 13.01
C ASP A 17 9.51 1.58 11.48
N LEU A 18 9.01 2.66 10.87
CA LEU A 18 9.14 2.93 9.44
C LEU A 18 10.61 3.08 9.01
N GLU A 19 11.47 3.71 9.82
CA GLU A 19 12.89 3.85 9.54
C GLU A 19 13.61 2.50 9.48
N LEU A 20 13.30 1.60 10.41
CA LEU A 20 13.88 0.25 10.43
C LEU A 20 13.50 -0.54 9.18
N LEU A 21 12.22 -0.48 8.79
CA LEU A 21 11.70 -1.15 7.60
C LEU A 21 12.25 -0.50 6.31
N ALA A 22 12.45 0.81 6.31
CA ALA A 22 13.03 1.54 5.19
C ALA A 22 14.51 1.17 4.97
N ALA A 23 15.27 1.00 6.06
CA ALA A 23 16.64 0.51 5.99
C ALA A 23 16.71 -0.92 5.41
N GLN A 24 15.73 -1.78 5.73
CA GLN A 24 15.63 -3.13 5.15
C GLN A 24 15.33 -3.11 3.65
N LEU A 25 14.50 -2.16 3.20
CA LEU A 25 14.19 -1.95 1.79
C LEU A 25 15.23 -1.11 1.04
N ASN A 26 16.23 -0.57 1.75
CA ASN A 26 17.18 0.43 1.25
C ASN A 26 16.48 1.64 0.59
N VAL A 27 15.37 2.09 1.20
CA VAL A 27 14.56 3.24 0.77
C VAL A 27 14.87 4.43 1.66
N GLU A 28 15.08 5.59 1.05
CA GLU A 28 15.25 6.83 1.80
C GLU A 28 13.89 7.39 2.20
N ILE A 29 13.65 7.53 3.51
CA ILE A 29 12.45 8.19 4.00
C ILE A 29 12.71 9.66 4.32
N ASN A 30 11.76 10.51 3.96
CA ASN A 30 11.84 11.91 4.32
C ASN A 30 11.10 12.17 5.65
N LYS A 31 11.88 12.29 6.73
CA LYS A 31 11.39 12.48 8.11
C LYS A 31 10.55 13.74 8.32
N ARG A 32 10.60 14.71 7.39
CA ARG A 32 9.75 15.92 7.41
C ARG A 32 8.30 15.61 7.05
N GLN A 33 8.04 14.48 6.40
CA GLN A 33 6.69 14.03 6.09
C GLN A 33 6.01 13.38 7.30
N GLY A 34 4.69 13.27 7.22
CA GLY A 34 3.88 12.55 8.20
C GLY A 34 4.09 11.04 8.08
N VAL A 35 3.87 10.31 9.18
CA VAL A 35 3.98 8.84 9.25
C VAL A 35 3.16 8.17 8.13
N GLU A 36 1.94 8.64 7.89
CA GLU A 36 1.05 8.09 6.87
C GLU A 36 1.58 8.28 5.45
N THR A 37 2.28 9.40 5.19
CA THR A 37 2.90 9.67 3.89
C THR A 37 4.09 8.76 3.66
N ILE A 38 4.96 8.64 4.66
CA ILE A 38 6.11 7.74 4.63
C ILE A 38 5.65 6.30 4.43
N ARG A 39 4.61 5.88 5.15
CA ARG A 39 4.00 4.54 5.02
C ARG A 39 3.52 4.28 3.59
N ALA A 40 2.81 5.22 2.99
CA ALA A 40 2.28 5.07 1.64
C ALA A 40 3.41 4.92 0.60
N GLU A 41 4.48 5.72 0.72
CA GLU A 41 5.64 5.65 -0.18
C GLU A 41 6.44 4.35 -0.01
N MET A 42 6.57 3.87 1.22
CA MET A 42 7.21 2.59 1.52
C MET A 42 6.40 1.40 1.03
N LEU A 43 5.07 1.42 1.19
CA LEU A 43 4.20 0.37 0.65
C LEU A 43 4.28 0.32 -0.87
N GLU A 44 4.25 1.47 -1.55
CA GLU A 44 4.42 1.50 -3.00
C GLU A 44 5.76 0.89 -3.43
N THR A 45 6.83 1.18 -2.69
CA THR A 45 8.17 0.67 -3.02
C THR A 45 8.29 -0.82 -2.71
N ALA A 46 7.76 -1.28 -1.58
CA ALA A 46 7.70 -2.70 -1.22
C ALA A 46 6.86 -3.50 -2.24
N GLU A 47 5.71 -2.97 -2.67
CA GLU A 47 4.90 -3.56 -3.74
C GLU A 47 5.63 -3.57 -5.07
N LYS A 48 6.31 -2.47 -5.45
CA LYS A 48 7.13 -2.44 -6.67
C LYS A 48 8.29 -3.45 -6.62
N LEU A 49 8.93 -3.64 -5.48
CA LEU A 49 9.97 -4.67 -5.32
C LEU A 49 9.38 -6.08 -5.45
N ALA A 50 8.21 -6.31 -4.84
CA ALA A 50 7.49 -7.57 -4.95
C ALA A 50 7.02 -7.85 -6.40
N GLU A 51 6.57 -6.82 -7.12
CA GLU A 51 6.19 -6.90 -8.54
C GLU A 51 7.40 -7.00 -9.48
N GLN A 52 8.55 -6.41 -9.12
CA GLN A 52 9.77 -6.42 -9.95
C GLN A 52 10.61 -7.70 -9.82
N GLY A 53 10.22 -8.64 -8.96
CA GLY A 53 10.70 -10.04 -9.06
C GLY A 53 12.21 -10.22 -8.91
N VAL A 54 12.87 -9.44 -8.06
CA VAL A 54 14.26 -9.71 -7.64
C VAL A 54 14.16 -10.19 -6.19
N THR A 55 14.03 -11.49 -5.90
CA THR A 55 15.01 -12.54 -6.20
C THR A 55 14.42 -13.96 -6.44
N HIS A 56 14.85 -14.54 -7.56
CA HIS A 56 15.09 -15.96 -7.90
C HIS A 56 13.93 -16.89 -8.33
N PRO A 57 14.22 -17.83 -9.28
CA PRO A 57 13.28 -18.32 -10.27
C PRO A 57 12.74 -19.72 -9.93
N GLU A 58 11.46 -19.81 -9.63
CA GLU A 58 10.58 -20.97 -9.83
C GLU A 58 9.21 -20.31 -9.89
N GLY A 59 8.57 -20.20 -11.05
CA GLY A 59 7.97 -21.33 -11.75
C GLY A 59 6.45 -21.17 -11.60
N GLU A 60 5.75 -21.13 -12.72
CA GLU A 60 4.28 -21.10 -12.86
C GLU A 60 3.59 -19.78 -12.44
N GLY A 61 2.87 -19.06 -13.29
CA GLY A 61 2.04 -19.52 -14.40
C GLY A 61 0.58 -19.60 -13.96
N GLY A 62 -0.29 -18.81 -14.57
CA GLY A 62 -1.75 -18.97 -14.46
C GLY A 62 -2.45 -17.76 -13.85
N GLN A 63 -2.98 -16.80 -14.62
CA GLN A 63 -4.20 -16.88 -15.45
C GLN A 63 -5.45 -16.47 -14.67
N GLY A 64 -6.23 -15.57 -15.29
CA GLY A 64 -7.26 -14.76 -14.67
C GLY A 64 -8.52 -15.49 -14.22
N GLY A 65 -9.44 -14.70 -13.68
CA GLY A 65 -10.77 -15.14 -13.28
C GLY A 65 -11.67 -13.95 -12.99
N ASP A 66 -12.44 -13.58 -14.00
CA ASP A 66 -13.72 -12.87 -13.88
C ASP A 66 -14.70 -13.71 -13.04
N GLY A 67 -15.60 -13.06 -12.28
CA GLY A 67 -16.85 -13.70 -11.86
C GLY A 67 -17.21 -13.63 -10.37
N GLY A 68 -18.16 -12.73 -10.05
CA GLY A 68 -19.41 -13.10 -9.39
C GLY A 68 -19.42 -13.53 -7.92
N GLY A 69 -19.83 -12.59 -7.05
CA GLY A 69 -20.96 -12.71 -6.11
C GLY A 69 -20.98 -13.78 -5.02
N SER A 70 -21.05 -13.35 -3.74
CA SER A 70 -22.24 -13.52 -2.88
C SER A 70 -21.96 -13.21 -1.39
N SER A 71 -22.89 -12.45 -0.80
CA SER A 71 -23.40 -12.51 0.59
C SER A 71 -22.53 -12.07 1.78
N ALA A 72 -22.99 -10.99 2.43
CA ALA A 72 -22.71 -10.57 3.83
C ALA A 72 -23.46 -11.48 4.85
N PRO A 73 -23.47 -11.27 6.21
CA PRO A 73 -22.87 -10.22 7.08
C PRO A 73 -22.26 -10.74 8.43
N ASP A 74 -22.07 -9.84 9.43
CA ASP A 74 -21.76 -10.03 10.89
C ASP A 74 -20.31 -10.39 11.28
N ASP A 75 -19.67 -9.88 12.35
CA ASP A 75 -19.87 -8.79 13.32
C ASP A 75 -18.52 -8.66 14.08
N GLU A 76 -17.86 -7.50 14.04
CA GLU A 76 -16.92 -7.04 15.08
C GLU A 76 -16.58 -5.56 14.80
N PRO A 77 -16.69 -4.64 15.78
CA PRO A 77 -16.41 -3.22 15.56
C PRO A 77 -14.90 -2.98 15.57
N ALA A 78 -14.23 -3.30 14.47
CA ALA A 78 -12.91 -2.71 14.20
C ALA A 78 -13.06 -1.18 14.29
N PRO A 79 -12.17 -0.46 14.99
CA PRO A 79 -12.28 0.99 15.15
C PRO A 79 -12.40 1.58 13.76
N LYS A 80 -13.53 2.23 13.48
CA LYS A 80 -13.86 2.81 12.18
C LYS A 80 -12.72 3.78 11.85
N LYS A 81 -11.72 3.30 11.09
CA LYS A 81 -10.62 4.11 10.57
C LYS A 81 -11.30 5.32 9.97
N ALA A 82 -11.06 6.51 10.55
CA ALA A 82 -11.78 7.71 10.16
C ALA A 82 -11.63 7.84 8.65
N ALA A 83 -12.72 7.60 7.91
CA ALA A 83 -12.69 7.63 6.46
C ALA A 83 -12.19 9.02 6.08
N TYR A 84 -11.05 9.06 5.39
CA TYR A 84 -10.41 10.30 4.98
C TYR A 84 -11.44 11.13 4.20
N LYS A 85 -11.88 12.27 4.78
CA LYS A 85 -12.90 13.15 4.19
C LYS A 85 -12.34 14.08 3.10
N GLY A 86 -11.07 13.90 2.73
CA GLY A 86 -10.44 14.67 1.66
C GLY A 86 -10.70 14.08 0.28
N ARG A 87 -10.17 14.74 -0.74
CA ARG A 87 -10.19 14.26 -2.13
C ARG A 87 -9.53 12.88 -2.21
N MET A 88 -10.02 12.02 -3.10
CA MET A 88 -9.45 10.69 -3.30
C MET A 88 -8.78 10.61 -4.67
N LEU A 89 -7.75 9.80 -4.77
CA LEU A 89 -7.09 9.45 -6.02
C LEU A 89 -7.33 7.97 -6.29
N GLN A 90 -7.79 7.63 -7.49
CA GLN A 90 -7.85 6.27 -7.99
C GLN A 90 -6.67 6.01 -8.90
N HIS A 91 -5.96 4.92 -8.64
CA HIS A 91 -4.92 4.45 -9.54
C HIS A 91 -5.56 3.75 -10.75
N THR A 92 -5.21 4.19 -11.96
CA THR A 92 -5.90 3.81 -13.20
C THR A 92 -5.59 2.40 -13.67
N LYS A 93 -4.50 1.78 -13.20
CA LYS A 93 -4.14 0.40 -13.57
C LYS A 93 -4.76 -0.67 -12.69
N ASN A 94 -4.81 -0.44 -11.39
CA ASN A 94 -5.25 -1.44 -10.40
C ASN A 94 -6.57 -1.05 -9.70
N GLY A 95 -7.11 0.14 -9.99
CA GLY A 95 -8.39 0.61 -9.45
C GLY A 95 -8.37 0.99 -7.97
N ARG A 96 -7.23 0.87 -7.27
CA ARG A 96 -7.12 1.17 -5.83
C ARG A 96 -7.29 2.65 -5.56
N LYS A 97 -7.92 2.98 -4.42
CA LYS A 97 -8.20 4.36 -4.00
C LYS A 97 -7.27 4.75 -2.86
N PHE A 98 -6.68 5.93 -2.98
CA PHE A 98 -5.75 6.52 -2.03
C PHE A 98 -6.24 7.91 -1.62
N PRO A 99 -5.96 8.35 -0.38
CA PRO A 99 -6.10 9.75 0.00
C PRO A 99 -5.32 10.65 -0.97
N TRP A 100 -5.91 11.78 -1.35
CA TRP A 100 -5.22 12.74 -2.21
C TRP A 100 -3.96 13.27 -1.55
N THR A 101 -2.83 13.15 -2.25
CA THR A 101 -1.56 13.79 -1.91
C THR A 101 -0.98 14.44 -3.16
N ALA A 102 -0.23 15.53 -2.97
CA ALA A 102 0.35 16.27 -4.10
C ALA A 102 1.39 15.45 -4.90
N ALA A 103 2.04 14.48 -4.27
CA ALA A 103 2.97 13.56 -4.95
C ALA A 103 2.20 12.56 -5.82
N LEU A 104 1.16 11.92 -5.26
CA LEU A 104 0.32 10.98 -5.99
C LEU A 104 -0.46 11.67 -7.12
N ALA A 105 -0.98 12.89 -6.88
CA ALA A 105 -1.72 13.65 -7.88
C ALA A 105 -0.88 14.05 -9.11
N LYS A 106 0.46 14.09 -8.99
CA LYS A 106 1.37 14.34 -10.11
C LYS A 106 1.68 13.07 -10.92
N SER A 107 1.30 11.89 -10.42
CA SER A 107 1.54 10.63 -11.11
C SER A 107 0.59 10.46 -12.29
N ARG A 108 1.13 10.04 -13.44
CA ARG A 108 0.35 9.79 -14.67
C ARG A 108 -0.73 8.73 -14.51
N TYR A 109 -0.57 7.83 -13.54
CA TYR A 109 -1.50 6.73 -13.28
C TYR A 109 -2.48 7.01 -12.14
N MET A 110 -2.50 8.23 -11.59
CA MET A 110 -3.45 8.62 -10.55
C MET A 110 -4.46 9.61 -11.11
N LYS A 111 -5.74 9.38 -10.82
CA LYS A 111 -6.84 10.25 -11.22
C LYS A 111 -7.70 10.60 -10.01
N GLU A 112 -8.06 11.86 -9.85
CA GLU A 112 -9.01 12.29 -8.81
C GLU A 112 -10.41 11.69 -9.05
N VAL A 113 -11.04 11.16 -8.00
CA VAL A 113 -12.36 10.51 -8.02
C VAL A 113 -13.21 10.87 -6.82
#